data_AF-F4REC2-F1
#
_entry.id   AF-F4REC2-F1
#
_cell.length_a   1.000
_cell.length_b   1.000
_cell.length_c   1.000
_cell.angle_alpha   90.00
_cell.angle_beta   90.00
_cell.angle_gamma   90.00
#
_symmetry.space_group_name_H-M   'P 1'
#
loop_
_entity.id
_entity.type
_entity.pdbx_description
1 polymer ?
#
loop_
_entity_poly.entity_id
_entity_poly.type
_entity_poly.pdbx_seq_one_letter_code
_entity_poly.pdbx_strand_id
1 'polypeptide(L)'
;MSNSILLKLIDFVTHLDRNGNPYKETALFITNQLRTPLPKWARYVEWSLGFPLLLILFQSIHLIILRIKRKKFYFFKMNYLGLIRINISVHCSFALAIYSILSIISIALREFVLAGYDVHGWLDAILGAKSLLLLSASW
;
A
#
# COMPACT_ATOMS: atom_id res chain seq x y z
N MET A 1 1.15 26.30 19.02
CA MET A 1 1.69 25.08 19.67
C MET A 1 0.76 24.75 20.83
N SER A 2 0.07 23.62 20.80
CA SER A 2 -0.96 23.27 21.81
C SER A 2 -0.35 23.17 23.21
N ASN A 3 -0.99 23.74 24.25
CA ASN A 3 -0.54 23.68 25.66
C ASN A 3 -0.23 22.24 26.13
N SER A 4 -0.85 21.23 25.53
CA SER A 4 -0.60 19.81 25.82
C SER A 4 0.79 19.32 25.40
N ILE A 5 1.40 19.91 24.37
CA ILE A 5 2.72 19.53 23.87
C ILE A 5 3.81 20.10 24.79
N LEU A 6 3.60 21.32 25.28
CA LEU A 6 4.50 21.98 26.21
C LEU A 6 4.60 21.22 27.54
N LEU A 7 3.47 20.76 28.08
CA LEU A 7 3.45 19.96 29.31
C LEU A 7 4.19 18.62 29.16
N LYS A 8 4.03 17.94 28.02
CA LYS A 8 4.77 16.70 27.72
C LYS A 8 6.27 16.91 27.56
N LEU A 9 6.67 18.06 27.00
CA LEU A 9 8.09 18.40 26.83
C LEU A 9 8.74 18.69 28.20
N ILE A 10 8.05 19.45 29.06
CA ILE A 10 8.53 19.75 30.42
C ILE A 10 8.68 18.45 31.20
N ASP A 11 7.66 17.57 31.16
CA ASP A 11 7.67 16.28 31.85
C ASP A 11 8.83 15.37 31.38
N PHE A 12 9.10 15.32 30.08
CA PHE A 12 10.24 14.59 29.52
C PHE A 12 11.59 15.14 30.00
N VAL A 13 11.77 16.46 29.97
CA VAL A 13 13.02 17.10 30.42
C VAL A 13 13.26 16.89 31.92
N THR A 14 12.20 16.89 32.73
CA THR A 14 12.31 16.67 34.18
C THR A 14 12.57 15.20 34.57
N HIS A 15 12.16 14.25 33.73
CA HIS A 15 12.34 12.81 33.96
C HIS A 15 13.47 12.18 33.13
N LEU A 16 14.34 13.00 32.53
CA LEU A 16 15.46 12.52 31.75
C LEU A 16 16.46 11.80 32.67
N ASP A 17 16.77 10.54 32.36
CA ASP A 17 17.73 9.75 33.14
C ASP A 17 19.11 10.41 33.10
N ARG A 18 19.66 10.73 34.28
CA ARG A 18 20.96 11.40 34.44
C ARG A 18 22.13 10.54 33.96
N ASN A 19 21.96 9.23 33.86
CA ASN A 19 23.01 8.29 33.47
C ASN A 19 22.88 7.80 32.02
N GLY A 20 21.75 8.07 31.36
CA GLY A 20 21.49 7.70 29.98
C GLY A 20 22.07 8.69 28.98
N ASN A 21 22.23 8.28 27.72
CA ASN A 21 22.62 9.21 26.65
C ASN A 21 21.42 10.14 26.32
N PRO A 22 21.49 11.45 26.64
CA PRO A 22 20.36 12.36 26.47
C PRO A 22 20.00 12.54 24.99
N TYR A 23 20.95 12.40 24.07
CA TYR A 23 20.69 12.50 22.63
C TYR A 23 19.87 11.33 22.11
N LYS A 24 20.10 10.12 22.64
CA LYS A 24 19.36 8.92 22.26
C LYS A 24 17.91 9.00 22.75
N GLU A 25 17.72 9.40 24.00
CA GLU A 25 16.38 9.58 24.60
C GLU A 25 15.60 10.71 23.92
N THR A 26 16.27 11.82 23.60
CA THR A 26 15.66 12.92 22.86
C THR A 26 15.27 12.49 21.45
N ALA A 27 16.13 11.71 20.75
CA ALA A 27 15.80 11.17 19.45
C ALA A 27 14.58 10.24 19.51
N LEU A 28 14.48 9.37 20.53
CA LEU A 28 13.30 8.51 20.74
C LEU A 28 12.05 9.31 21.04
N PHE A 29 12.14 10.32 21.91
CA PHE A 29 11.02 11.20 22.24
C PHE A 29 10.52 11.95 21.01
N ILE A 30 11.42 12.58 20.26
CA ILE A 30 11.13 13.27 19.00
C ILE A 30 10.50 12.29 18.01
N THR A 31 11.07 11.10 17.82
CA THR A 31 10.52 10.07 16.91
C THR A 31 9.11 9.66 17.30
N ASN A 32 8.85 9.48 18.59
CA ASN A 32 7.52 9.13 19.11
C ASN A 32 6.52 10.29 19.00
N GLN A 33 6.97 11.53 19.10
CA GLN A 33 6.12 12.72 19.00
C GLN A 33 5.83 13.10 17.53
N LEU A 34 6.78 12.85 16.63
CA LEU A 34 6.65 12.99 15.17
C LEU A 34 5.89 11.83 14.52
N ARG A 35 5.68 10.71 15.22
CA ARG A 35 4.63 9.74 14.89
C ARG A 35 3.26 10.37 15.18
N THR A 36 2.93 11.42 14.45
CA THR A 36 1.57 11.96 14.43
C THR A 36 0.67 10.86 13.89
N PRO A 37 -0.29 10.35 14.69
CA PRO A 37 -1.26 9.42 14.16
C PRO A 37 -1.97 10.11 12.99
N LEU A 38 -2.13 9.40 11.88
CA LEU A 38 -2.85 9.96 10.74
C LEU A 38 -4.19 10.50 11.23
N PRO A 39 -4.60 11.69 10.76
CA PRO A 39 -5.86 12.25 11.20
C PRO A 39 -6.99 11.29 10.83
N LYS A 40 -7.97 11.14 11.72
CA LYS A 40 -9.02 10.11 11.61
C LYS A 40 -9.75 10.13 10.25
N TRP A 41 -9.92 11.31 9.65
CA TRP A 41 -10.52 11.47 8.32
C TRP A 41 -9.71 10.78 7.22
N ALA A 42 -8.38 10.78 7.29
CA ALA A 42 -7.53 10.12 6.30
C ALA A 42 -7.75 8.60 6.32
N ARG A 43 -7.96 8.02 7.51
CA ARG A 43 -8.30 6.61 7.66
C ARG A 43 -9.64 6.29 6.98
N TYR A 44 -10.68 7.10 7.18
CA TYR A 44 -11.96 6.90 6.51
C TYR A 44 -11.85 7.00 4.98
N VAL A 45 -11.03 7.92 4.47
CA VAL A 45 -10.77 8.03 3.02
C VAL A 45 -10.10 6.75 2.50
N GLU A 46 -9.12 6.18 3.19
CA GLU A 46 -8.48 4.93 2.77
C GLU A 46 -9.44 3.73 2.76
N TRP A 47 -10.31 3.64 3.76
CA TRP A 47 -11.36 2.62 3.77
C TRP A 47 -12.36 2.81 2.63
N SER A 48 -12.73 4.05 2.34
CA SER A 48 -13.60 4.37 1.21
C SER A 48 -12.98 4.00 -0.13
N LEU A 49 -11.65 4.01 -0.24
CA LEU A 49 -10.91 3.53 -1.42
C LEU A 49 -10.83 2.00 -1.49
N GLY A 50 -10.93 1.28 -0.37
CA GLY A 50 -10.98 -0.18 -0.35
C GLY A 50 -12.20 -0.75 -1.10
N PHE A 51 -13.36 -0.11 -0.98
CA PHE A 51 -14.59 -0.53 -1.65
C PHE A 51 -14.50 -0.54 -3.19
N PRO A 52 -14.10 0.54 -3.89
CA PRO A 52 -13.95 0.52 -5.34
C PRO A 52 -12.85 -0.45 -5.79
N LEU A 53 -11.78 -0.65 -5.00
CA LEU A 53 -10.75 -1.65 -5.31
C LEU A 53 -11.31 -3.07 -5.31
N LEU A 54 -12.22 -3.40 -4.37
CA LEU A 54 -12.93 -4.69 -4.37
C LEU A 54 -13.81 -4.84 -5.61
N LEU A 55 -14.53 -3.79 -6.02
CA LEU A 55 -15.34 -3.82 -7.24
C LEU A 55 -14.48 -4.06 -8.49
N ILE A 56 -13.33 -3.38 -8.61
CA ILE A 56 -12.37 -3.58 -9.71
C ILE A 56 -11.83 -5.02 -9.71
N LEU A 57 -11.57 -5.59 -8.53
CA LEU A 57 -11.15 -6.98 -8.39
C LEU A 57 -12.22 -7.96 -8.89
N PHE A 58 -13.49 -7.78 -8.49
CA PHE A 58 -14.58 -8.62 -8.99
C PHE A 58 -14.78 -8.48 -10.49
N GLN A 59 -14.74 -7.25 -11.03
CA GLN A 59 -14.88 -7.00 -12.46
C GLN A 59 -13.75 -7.64 -13.28
N SER A 60 -12.50 -7.49 -12.82
CA SER A 60 -11.34 -8.06 -13.50
C SER A 60 -11.37 -9.60 -13.48
N ILE A 61 -11.70 -10.22 -12.35
CA ILE A 61 -11.89 -11.67 -12.24
C ILE A 61 -13.02 -12.15 -13.16
N HIS A 62 -14.16 -11.45 -13.17
CA HIS A 62 -15.28 -11.79 -14.04
C HIS A 62 -14.90 -11.75 -15.53
N LEU A 63 -14.16 -10.71 -15.95
CA LEU A 63 -13.63 -10.61 -17.32
C LEU A 63 -12.68 -11.74 -17.67
N ILE A 64 -11.79 -12.13 -16.75
CA ILE A 64 -10.88 -13.26 -16.92
C ILE A 64 -11.66 -14.57 -17.08
N ILE A 65 -12.63 -14.83 -16.20
CA ILE A 65 -13.47 -16.04 -16.24
C ILE A 65 -14.25 -16.12 -17.56
N LEU A 66 -14.87 -15.02 -18.00
CA LEU A 66 -15.58 -14.97 -19.27
C LEU A 66 -14.66 -15.33 -20.46
N ARG A 67 -13.40 -14.89 -20.42
CA ARG A 67 -12.43 -15.19 -21.48
C ARG A 67 -11.92 -16.62 -21.45
N ILE A 68 -11.74 -17.19 -20.26
CA ILE A 68 -11.45 -18.61 -20.07
C ILE A 68 -12.58 -19.44 -20.66
N LYS A 69 -13.84 -19.14 -20.31
CA LYS A 69 -15.03 -19.83 -20.85
C LYS A 69 -15.15 -19.72 -22.38
N ARG A 70 -14.75 -18.59 -22.96
CA ARG A 70 -14.77 -18.36 -24.42
C ARG A 70 -13.55 -18.95 -25.16
N LYS A 71 -12.67 -19.72 -24.49
CA LYS A 71 -11.40 -20.26 -25.04
C LYS A 71 -10.53 -19.21 -25.76
N LYS A 72 -10.66 -17.93 -25.41
CA LYS A 72 -9.85 -16.82 -25.94
C LYS A 72 -8.73 -16.42 -24.97
N PHE A 73 -8.30 -17.35 -24.13
CA PHE A 73 -7.28 -17.12 -23.12
C PHE A 73 -5.90 -17.49 -23.67
N TYR A 74 -5.31 -16.58 -24.42
CA TYR A 74 -3.92 -16.68 -24.88
C TYR A 74 -3.21 -15.40 -24.47
N PHE A 75 -2.21 -15.52 -23.59
CA PHE A 75 -1.31 -14.42 -23.23
C PHE A 75 -0.40 -14.06 -24.40
N PHE A 76 0.16 -15.10 -25.03
CA PHE A 76 1.00 -15.01 -26.21
C PHE A 76 0.39 -15.84 -27.33
N LYS A 77 0.13 -15.21 -28.48
CA LYS A 77 -0.28 -15.91 -29.71
C LYS A 77 0.73 -15.59 -30.81
N MET A 78 1.36 -16.60 -31.41
CA MET A 78 2.15 -16.37 -32.62
C MET A 78 1.20 -16.08 -33.78
N ASN A 79 1.50 -15.02 -34.53
CA ASN A 79 0.82 -14.72 -35.79
C ASN A 79 1.37 -15.61 -36.91
N TYR A 80 0.70 -15.66 -38.07
CA TYR A 80 1.16 -16.43 -39.24
C TYR A 80 2.57 -16.01 -39.73
N LEU A 81 3.02 -14.81 -39.34
CA LEU A 81 4.34 -14.25 -39.60
C LEU A 81 5.40 -14.63 -38.55
N GLY A 82 5.10 -15.49 -37.58
CA GLY A 82 6.00 -15.84 -36.47
C GLY A 82 6.13 -14.75 -35.38
N LEU A 83 5.47 -13.60 -35.54
CA LEU A 83 5.47 -12.50 -34.59
C LEU A 83 4.62 -12.81 -33.35
N ILE A 84 5.12 -12.46 -32.17
CA ILE A 84 4.41 -12.61 -30.89
C ILE A 84 3.32 -11.53 -30.81
N ARG A 85 2.05 -11.94 -30.81
CA ARG A 85 0.90 -11.06 -30.58
C ARG A 85 0.48 -11.16 -29.12
N ILE A 86 0.69 -10.07 -28.39
CA ILE A 86 0.26 -9.92 -27.00
C ILE A 86 -1.20 -9.49 -26.98
N ASN A 87 -2.02 -10.15 -26.16
CA ASN A 87 -3.41 -9.74 -25.96
C ASN A 87 -3.49 -8.68 -24.85
N ILE A 88 -3.33 -7.41 -25.24
CA ILE A 88 -3.29 -6.24 -24.33
C ILE A 88 -4.46 -6.27 -23.35
N SER A 89 -5.66 -6.63 -23.80
CA SER A 89 -6.83 -6.62 -22.95
C SER A 89 -6.85 -7.74 -21.90
N VAL A 90 -6.22 -8.91 -22.16
CA VAL A 90 -6.02 -9.94 -21.12
C VAL A 90 -4.95 -9.48 -20.13
N HIS A 91 -3.85 -8.94 -20.63
CA HIS A 91 -2.77 -8.40 -19.79
C HIS A 91 -3.26 -7.30 -18.85
N CYS A 92 -4.02 -6.35 -19.37
CA CYS A 92 -4.60 -5.26 -18.59
C CYS A 92 -5.57 -5.79 -17.51
N SER A 93 -6.46 -6.72 -17.87
CA SER A 93 -7.40 -7.32 -16.89
C SER A 93 -6.66 -8.05 -15.78
N PHE A 94 -5.59 -8.77 -16.12
CA PHE A 94 -4.75 -9.49 -15.15
C PHE A 94 -3.93 -8.54 -14.27
N ALA A 95 -3.34 -7.50 -14.86
CA ALA A 95 -2.60 -6.48 -14.13
C ALA A 95 -3.50 -5.72 -13.14
N LEU A 96 -4.72 -5.36 -13.55
CA LEU A 96 -5.73 -4.73 -12.67
C LEU A 96 -6.15 -5.66 -11.52
N ALA A 97 -6.29 -6.96 -11.76
CA ALA A 97 -6.60 -7.92 -10.71
C ALA A 97 -5.48 -7.96 -9.66
N ILE A 98 -4.22 -8.12 -10.09
CA ILE A 98 -3.06 -8.14 -9.18
C ILE A 98 -2.90 -6.81 -8.44
N TYR A 99 -3.04 -5.69 -9.15
CA TYR A 99 -2.96 -4.36 -8.56
C TYR A 99 -4.00 -4.16 -7.46
N SER A 100 -5.23 -4.64 -7.68
CA SER A 100 -6.31 -4.55 -6.70
C SER A 100 -6.01 -5.40 -5.45
N ILE A 101 -5.48 -6.61 -5.61
CA ILE A 101 -5.04 -7.47 -4.49
C ILE A 101 -3.95 -6.77 -3.67
N LEU A 102 -2.88 -6.31 -4.32
CA LEU A 102 -1.78 -5.60 -3.65
C LEU A 102 -2.26 -4.32 -2.97
N SER A 103 -3.25 -3.64 -3.53
CA SER A 103 -3.83 -2.44 -2.94
C SER A 103 -4.62 -2.73 -1.67
N ILE A 104 -5.41 -3.80 -1.65
CA ILE A 104 -6.10 -4.25 -0.45
C ILE A 104 -5.11 -4.67 0.64
N ILE A 105 -4.07 -5.44 0.29
CA ILE A 105 -3.02 -5.86 1.25
C ILE A 105 -2.29 -4.64 1.82
N SER A 106 -1.96 -3.66 0.98
CA SER A 106 -1.30 -2.42 1.41
C SER A 106 -2.16 -1.61 2.39
N ILE A 107 -3.48 -1.53 2.17
CA ILE A 107 -4.40 -0.88 3.13
C ILE A 107 -4.38 -1.64 4.47
N ALA A 108 -4.44 -2.97 4.43
CA ALA A 108 -4.39 -3.80 5.63
C ALA A 108 -3.06 -3.66 6.39
N LEU A 109 -1.92 -3.66 5.69
CA LEU A 109 -0.59 -3.47 6.30
C LEU A 109 -0.43 -2.09 6.91
N ARG A 110 -1.00 -1.05 6.29
CA ARG A 110 -0.99 0.29 6.83
C ARG A 110 -1.75 0.37 8.16
N GLU A 111 -2.84 -0.37 8.31
CA GLU A 111 -3.56 -0.52 9.58
C GLU A 111 -2.71 -1.20 10.66
N PHE A 112 -1.91 -2.21 10.30
CA PHE A 112 -0.95 -2.83 11.23
C PHE A 112 0.16 -1.87 11.65
N VAL A 113 0.70 -1.08 10.72
CA VAL A 113 1.68 -0.02 11.04
C VAL A 113 1.09 1.00 12.00
N LEU A 114 -0.17 1.41 11.78
CA LEU A 114 -0.89 2.32 12.69
C LEU A 114 -1.17 1.70 14.07
N ALA A 115 -1.37 0.39 14.15
CA ALA A 115 -1.49 -0.35 15.40
C ALA A 115 -0.15 -0.55 16.12
N GLY A 116 0.96 -0.11 15.53
CA GLY A 116 2.30 -0.14 16.14
C GLY A 116 3.16 -1.35 15.75
N TYR A 117 2.72 -2.17 14.79
CA TYR A 117 3.53 -3.27 14.28
C TYR A 117 4.60 -2.76 13.31
N ASP A 118 5.82 -3.27 13.41
CA ASP A 118 6.91 -2.87 12.53
C ASP A 118 6.88 -3.64 11.20
N VAL A 119 6.01 -3.21 10.30
CA VAL A 119 5.79 -3.83 8.99
C VAL A 119 6.17 -2.89 7.83
N HIS A 120 6.95 -1.84 8.12
CA HIS A 120 7.32 -0.79 7.16
C HIS A 120 7.99 -1.35 5.90
N GLY A 121 8.93 -2.31 6.05
CA GLY A 121 9.62 -2.90 4.90
C GLY A 121 8.70 -3.63 3.91
N TRP A 122 7.64 -4.29 4.42
CA TRP A 122 6.64 -4.94 3.55
C TRP A 122 5.76 -3.93 2.82
N LEU A 123 5.42 -2.83 3.49
CA LEU A 123 4.65 -1.74 2.89
C LEU A 123 5.40 -1.14 1.70
N ASP A 124 6.71 -0.85 1.88
CA ASP A 124 7.56 -0.28 0.84
C ASP A 124 7.74 -1.24 -0.34
N ALA A 125 7.95 -2.54 -0.07
CA ALA A 125 8.04 -3.56 -1.10
C ALA A 125 6.75 -3.66 -1.95
N ILE A 126 5.58 -3.62 -1.31
CA ILE A 126 4.29 -3.65 -2.00
C ILE A 126 4.06 -2.36 -2.80
N LEU A 127 4.49 -1.21 -2.29
CA LEU A 127 4.42 0.06 -3.01
C LEU A 127 5.28 0.02 -4.28
N GLY A 128 6.49 -0.53 -4.18
CA GLY A 128 7.36 -0.80 -5.33
C GLY A 128 6.70 -1.75 -6.33
N ALA A 129 6.15 -2.87 -5.88
CA ALA A 129 5.47 -3.83 -6.75
C ALA A 129 4.28 -3.20 -7.51
N LYS A 130 3.50 -2.33 -6.85
CA LYS A 130 2.42 -1.57 -7.49
C LYS A 130 2.93 -0.65 -8.60
N SER A 131 4.03 0.07 -8.37
CA SER A 131 4.61 0.98 -9.38
C SER A 131 5.09 0.23 -10.63
N LEU A 132 5.73 -0.94 -10.44
CA LEU A 132 6.17 -1.79 -11.54
C LEU A 132 4.98 -2.35 -12.33
N LEU A 133 3.92 -2.76 -11.64
CA LEU A 133 2.69 -3.21 -12.28
C LEU A 133 2.03 -2.09 -13.08
N LEU A 134 1.96 -0.87 -12.55
CA LEU A 134 1.39 0.28 -13.24
C LEU A 134 2.16 0.58 -14.54
N LEU A 135 3.50 0.56 -14.47
CA LEU A 135 4.39 0.68 -15.63
C LEU A 135 4.20 -0.44 -16.66
N SER A 136 3.94 -1.67 -16.21
CA SER A 136 3.69 -2.80 -17.11
C SER A 136 2.30 -2.75 -17.76
N ALA A 137 1.35 -2.04 -17.15
CA ALA A 137 -0.03 -1.95 -17.60
C ALA A 137 -0.29 -0.75 -18.53
N SER A 138 0.64 0.21 -18.61
CA SER A 138 0.50 1.48 -19.36
C SER A 138 0.90 1.39 -20.85
N TRP A 139 0.80 0.21 -21.48
CA TRP A 139 1.21 -0.05 -22.86
C TRP A 139 0.05 -0.21 -23.83
#